data_AF-A0AB36QZB9-F1
#
_entry.id   AF-A0AB36QZB9-F1
#
_cell.length_a   1.000
_cell.length_b   1.000
_cell.length_c   1.000
_cell.angle_alpha   90.00
_cell.angle_beta   90.00
_cell.angle_gamma   90.00
#
_symmetry.space_group_name_H-M   'P 1'
#
loop_
_entity.id
_entity.type
_entity.pdbx_description
1 polymer ?
#
loop_
_entity_poly.entity_id
_entity_poly.type
_entity_poly.pdbx_seq_one_letter_code
_entity_poly.pdbx_strand_id
1 'polypeptide(L)'
;MMTGLSQGEFNIDRMCWLAGVSRASYYRHWLDSAPRRAETGLRDLIQKMALGNAHYGYRRIAALLRREGWQVNHKCILRIMREDNLLCLRARPFVPVTTNSRHGWHVVPNLAKGMLLNGLDQLWVADITFLHLAEEFAFLAVVLDAFSRKVVGWALDTHLRASLAIEALEMAIANRQPEPGSLVHHSDRPIHLRSLLRTSAASRYPGEHEPCREL
;
A
#
# COMPACT_ATOMS: atom_id res chain seq x y z
N MET A 1 63.23 -3.82 35.43
CA MET A 1 61.96 -4.46 35.86
C MET A 1 61.17 -4.82 34.62
N MET A 2 61.11 -6.11 34.32
CA MET A 2 60.28 -6.69 33.26
C MET A 2 58.85 -6.81 33.77
N THR A 3 57.89 -6.15 33.13
CA THR A 3 56.46 -6.31 33.42
C THR A 3 55.72 -6.79 32.18
N GLY A 4 55.26 -8.05 32.28
CA GLY A 4 54.07 -8.63 31.65
C GLY A 4 53.76 -8.31 30.19
N LEU A 5 54.20 -9.16 29.27
CA LEU A 5 53.59 -9.30 27.96
C LEU A 5 52.35 -10.20 28.08
N SER A 6 51.15 -9.61 28.01
CA SER A 6 49.95 -10.36 27.63
C SER A 6 50.03 -10.68 26.14
N GLN A 7 50.12 -11.97 25.81
CA GLN A 7 49.89 -12.46 24.45
C GLN A 7 48.42 -12.20 24.10
N GLY A 8 48.13 -11.44 23.04
CA GLY A 8 46.78 -11.48 22.47
C GLY A 8 46.34 -10.32 21.59
N GLU A 9 46.66 -9.06 21.90
CA GLU A 9 46.15 -7.93 21.11
C GLU A 9 47.16 -6.79 21.07
N PHE A 10 48.01 -6.77 20.04
CA PHE A 10 48.78 -5.58 19.73
C PHE A 10 47.80 -4.52 19.18
N ASN A 11 47.57 -3.44 19.93
CA ASN A 11 46.87 -2.27 19.41
C ASN A 11 47.56 -1.80 18.11
N ILE A 12 46.78 -1.41 17.10
CA ILE A 12 47.22 -0.83 15.82
C ILE A 12 48.30 0.24 16.05
N ASP A 13 48.19 1.04 17.12
CA ASP A 13 49.20 2.05 17.48
C ASP A 13 50.57 1.42 17.77
N ARG A 14 50.59 0.33 18.55
CA ARG A 14 51.82 -0.39 18.90
C ARG A 14 52.40 -1.13 17.69
N MET A 15 51.55 -1.68 16.83
CA MET A 15 51.97 -2.32 15.57
C MET A 15 52.58 -1.31 14.61
N CYS A 16 51.95 -0.14 14.44
CA CYS A 16 52.47 0.94 13.60
C CYS A 16 53.82 1.46 14.13
N TRP A 17 53.93 1.64 15.45
CA TRP A 17 55.18 2.06 16.09
C TRP A 17 56.32 1.05 15.89
N LEU A 18 56.06 -0.25 16.13
CA LEU A 18 57.05 -1.30 15.92
C LEU A 18 57.49 -1.45 14.46
N ALA A 19 56.58 -1.21 13.51
CA ALA A 19 56.85 -1.29 12.08
C ALA A 19 57.43 0.01 11.49
N GLY A 20 57.60 1.07 12.28
CA GLY A 20 58.13 2.36 11.81
C GLY A 20 57.23 3.09 10.81
N VAL A 21 55.93 2.77 10.76
CA VAL A 21 54.96 3.40 9.85
C VAL A 21 53.99 4.29 10.61
N SER A 22 53.55 5.38 9.98
CA SER A 22 52.49 6.21 10.58
C SER A 22 51.14 5.49 10.50
N ARG A 23 50.30 5.68 11.53
CA ARG A 23 48.92 5.17 11.55
C ARG A 23 48.13 5.59 10.31
N ALA A 24 48.31 6.84 9.86
CA ALA A 24 47.69 7.35 8.65
C ALA A 24 48.13 6.60 7.38
N SER A 25 49.42 6.26 7.28
CA SER A 25 49.96 5.46 6.17
C SER A 25 49.44 4.02 6.20
N TYR A 26 49.40 3.42 7.41
CA TYR A 26 48.82 2.09 7.61
C TYR A 26 47.38 2.01 7.11
N TYR A 27 46.50 2.92 7.55
CA TYR A 27 45.11 2.93 7.06
C TYR A 27 45.01 3.24 5.58
N ARG A 28 45.84 4.14 5.03
CA ARG A 28 45.84 4.48 3.60
C ARG A 28 46.18 3.26 2.73
N HIS A 29 47.24 2.53 3.05
CA HIS A 29 47.63 1.33 2.29
C HIS A 29 46.76 0.11 2.59
N TRP A 30 46.20 0.01 3.81
CA TRP A 30 45.22 -1.00 4.17
C TRP A 30 43.91 -0.82 3.40
N LEU A 31 43.45 0.43 3.23
CA LEU A 31 42.28 0.77 2.41
C LEU A 31 42.47 0.41 0.93
N ASP A 32 43.70 0.40 0.41
CA ASP A 32 43.94 -0.01 -0.98
C ASP A 32 43.91 -1.54 -1.18
N SER A 33 44.23 -2.32 -0.14
CA SER A 33 44.56 -3.75 -0.26
C SER A 33 43.52 -4.69 0.37
N ALA A 34 42.96 -4.33 1.54
CA ALA A 34 42.03 -5.18 2.30
C ALA A 34 40.58 -5.15 1.80
N PRO A 35 40.01 -4.01 1.33
CA PRO A 35 38.63 -3.96 0.88
C PRO A 35 38.34 -4.90 -0.29
N ARG A 36 39.26 -5.03 -1.25
CA ARG A 36 39.01 -5.79 -2.49
C ARG A 36 38.72 -7.28 -2.28
N ARG A 37 39.42 -7.98 -1.37
CA ARG A 37 39.21 -9.43 -1.15
C ARG A 37 37.98 -9.73 -0.30
N ALA A 38 37.76 -8.99 0.79
CA ALA A 38 36.58 -9.17 1.65
C ALA A 38 35.29 -8.70 0.95
N GLU A 39 35.37 -7.69 0.09
CA GLU A 39 34.25 -7.18 -0.70
C GLU A 39 33.85 -8.14 -1.84
N THR A 40 34.77 -8.97 -2.37
CA THR A 40 34.44 -9.90 -3.48
C THR A 40 33.44 -10.97 -3.04
N GLY A 41 33.67 -11.64 -1.90
CA GLY A 41 32.75 -12.69 -1.41
C GLY A 41 31.38 -12.13 -0.96
N LEU A 42 31.39 -10.93 -0.36
CA LEU A 42 30.16 -10.23 0.00
C LEU A 42 29.38 -9.78 -1.24
N ARG A 43 30.07 -9.25 -2.26
CA ARG A 43 29.47 -8.78 -3.52
C ARG A 43 28.84 -9.95 -4.28
N ASP A 44 29.51 -11.09 -4.38
CA ASP A 44 28.98 -12.31 -5.02
C ASP A 44 27.70 -12.80 -4.31
N LEU A 45 27.71 -12.83 -2.97
CA LEU A 45 26.53 -13.22 -2.20
C LEU A 45 25.36 -12.24 -2.37
N ILE A 46 25.64 -10.93 -2.40
CA ILE A 46 24.64 -9.89 -2.68
C ILE A 46 24.05 -10.07 -4.08
N GLN A 47 24.89 -10.30 -5.10
CA GLN A 47 24.47 -10.56 -6.48
C GLN A 47 23.57 -11.79 -6.55
N LYS A 48 23.98 -12.92 -5.97
CA LYS A 48 23.21 -14.16 -5.95
C LYS A 48 21.84 -13.98 -5.28
N MET A 49 21.80 -13.32 -4.12
CA MET A 49 20.55 -13.06 -3.40
C MET A 49 19.63 -12.10 -4.15
N ALA A 50 20.19 -11.06 -4.79
CA ALA A 50 19.43 -10.08 -5.57
C ALA A 50 18.85 -10.71 -6.84
N LEU A 51 19.62 -11.53 -7.56
CA LEU A 51 19.16 -12.25 -8.75
C LEU A 51 18.10 -13.31 -8.42
N GLY A 52 18.24 -14.03 -7.30
CA GLY A 52 17.22 -14.98 -6.83
C GLY A 52 15.96 -14.31 -6.30
N ASN A 53 15.99 -13.02 -5.98
CA ASN A 53 14.87 -12.27 -5.40
C ASN A 53 14.80 -10.84 -5.97
N ALA A 54 14.47 -10.69 -7.25
CA ALA A 54 14.48 -9.41 -7.96
C ALA A 54 13.65 -8.29 -7.30
N HIS A 55 12.65 -8.64 -6.47
CA HIS A 55 11.80 -7.70 -5.73
C HIS A 55 12.38 -7.26 -4.37
N TYR A 56 13.54 -7.77 -3.96
CA TYR A 56 14.13 -7.47 -2.66
C TYR A 56 15.06 -6.25 -2.76
N GLY A 57 14.70 -5.17 -2.07
CA GLY A 57 15.60 -4.05 -1.85
C GLY A 57 16.70 -4.36 -0.83
N TYR A 58 17.70 -3.49 -0.76
CA TYR A 58 18.89 -3.63 0.11
C TYR A 58 18.59 -3.93 1.59
N ARG A 59 17.44 -3.49 2.13
CA ARG A 59 17.03 -3.79 3.51
C ARG A 59 16.67 -5.26 3.72
N ARG A 60 16.02 -5.89 2.74
CA ARG A 60 15.68 -7.32 2.78
C ARG A 60 16.92 -8.18 2.54
N ILE A 61 17.78 -7.77 1.60
CA ILE A 61 19.09 -8.40 1.39
C ILE A 61 19.94 -8.33 2.67
N ALA A 62 19.95 -7.20 3.39
CA ALA A 62 20.62 -7.08 4.68
C ALA A 62 20.05 -7.99 5.78
N ALA A 63 18.76 -8.36 5.71
CA ALA A 63 18.18 -9.34 6.63
C ALA A 63 18.61 -10.77 6.26
N LEU A 64 18.67 -11.10 4.96
CA LEU A 64 19.15 -12.40 4.49
C LEU A 64 20.63 -12.61 4.83
N LEU A 65 21.48 -11.61 4.55
CA LEU A 65 22.90 -11.65 4.91
C LEU A 65 23.11 -11.87 6.41
N ARG A 66 22.30 -11.22 7.27
CA ARG A 66 22.35 -11.47 8.72
C ARG A 66 21.98 -12.89 9.11
N ARG A 67 21.07 -13.55 8.39
CA ARG A 67 20.74 -14.97 8.61
C ARG A 67 21.87 -15.90 8.20
N GLU A 68 22.60 -15.55 7.16
CA GLU A 68 23.83 -16.24 6.72
C GLU A 68 25.06 -15.91 7.59
N GLY A 69 24.89 -15.23 8.73
CA GLY A 69 25.97 -14.90 9.67
C GLY A 69 26.79 -13.65 9.31
N TRP A 70 26.42 -12.92 8.26
CA TRP A 70 27.15 -11.71 7.85
C TRP A 70 26.69 -10.47 8.64
N GLN A 71 27.63 -9.84 9.34
CA GLN A 71 27.41 -8.57 10.01
C GLN A 71 27.88 -7.40 9.14
N VAL A 72 27.02 -6.97 8.22
CA VAL A 72 27.33 -5.90 7.25
C VAL A 72 26.36 -4.73 7.40
N ASN A 73 26.89 -3.52 7.38
CA ASN A 73 26.07 -2.31 7.40
C ASN A 73 25.23 -2.21 6.11
N HIS A 74 23.93 -1.94 6.25
CA HIS A 74 23.00 -1.76 5.13
C HIS A 74 23.44 -0.69 4.11
N LYS A 75 24.24 0.31 4.52
CA LYS A 75 24.82 1.32 3.62
C LYS A 75 25.86 0.71 2.67
N CYS A 76 26.65 -0.25 3.13
CA CYS A 76 27.61 -0.98 2.30
C CYS A 76 26.86 -1.83 1.26
N ILE A 77 25.81 -2.53 1.69
CA ILE A 77 24.96 -3.34 0.81
C ILE A 77 24.30 -2.45 -0.25
N LEU A 78 23.74 -1.30 0.14
CA LEU A 78 23.17 -0.33 -0.79
C LEU A 78 24.20 0.20 -1.80
N ARG A 79 25.43 0.48 -1.36
CA ARG A 79 26.52 0.92 -2.25
C ARG A 79 26.83 -0.15 -3.29
N ILE A 80 27.06 -1.40 -2.88
CA ILE A 80 27.35 -2.52 -3.79
C ILE A 80 26.20 -2.73 -4.77
N MET A 81 24.95 -2.76 -4.29
CA MET A 81 23.78 -2.90 -5.17
C MET A 81 23.62 -1.75 -6.16
N ARG A 82 24.10 -0.53 -5.84
CA ARG A 82 24.12 0.60 -6.78
C ARG A 82 25.20 0.43 -7.84
N GLU A 83 26.41 0.10 -7.40
CA GLU A 83 27.55 -0.10 -8.30
C GLU A 83 27.30 -1.24 -9.30
N ASP A 84 26.59 -2.29 -8.88
CA ASP A 84 26.28 -3.45 -9.72
C ASP A 84 24.90 -3.36 -10.42
N ASN A 85 24.22 -2.22 -10.34
CA ASN A 85 22.88 -2.01 -10.93
C ASN A 85 21.81 -3.03 -10.48
N LEU A 86 21.89 -3.50 -9.23
CA LEU A 86 20.97 -4.48 -8.63
C LEU A 86 19.80 -3.85 -7.87
N LEU A 87 19.50 -2.57 -8.10
CA LEU A 87 18.42 -1.90 -7.40
C LEU A 87 17.07 -2.48 -7.84
N CYS A 88 16.31 -3.00 -6.86
CA CYS A 88 14.95 -3.50 -7.06
C CYS A 88 14.09 -2.49 -7.82
N LEU A 89 13.69 -2.85 -9.04
CA LEU A 89 12.65 -2.16 -9.78
C LEU A 89 11.30 -2.60 -9.20
N ARG A 90 10.68 -1.76 -8.38
CA ARG A 90 9.28 -1.97 -8.01
C ARG A 90 8.42 -1.56 -9.21
N ALA A 91 7.83 -2.53 -9.90
CA ALA A 91 6.65 -2.24 -10.70
C ALA A 91 5.60 -1.64 -9.76
N ARG A 92 4.97 -0.53 -10.17
CA ARG A 92 3.82 -0.02 -9.43
C ARG A 92 2.73 -1.10 -9.48
N PRO A 93 2.07 -1.41 -8.36
CA PRO A 93 0.90 -2.28 -8.41
C PRO A 93 -0.10 -1.67 -9.41
N PHE A 94 -0.74 -2.53 -10.20
CA PHE A 94 -1.84 -2.11 -11.05
C PHE A 94 -2.93 -1.52 -10.15
N VAL A 95 -3.32 -0.28 -10.42
CA VAL A 95 -4.43 0.39 -9.73
C VAL A 95 -5.46 0.69 -10.83
N PRO A 96 -6.64 0.03 -10.82
CA PRO A 96 -7.72 0.39 -11.73
C PRO A 96 -8.07 1.86 -11.56
N VAL A 97 -8.29 2.58 -12.66
CA VAL A 97 -8.78 3.97 -12.57
C VAL A 97 -10.25 3.91 -12.16
N THR A 98 -10.51 4.08 -10.86
CA THR A 98 -11.86 3.98 -10.28
C THR A 98 -12.65 5.30 -10.31
N THR A 99 -12.00 6.42 -10.67
CA THR A 99 -12.59 7.74 -10.49
C THR A 99 -12.20 8.70 -11.63
N ASN A 100 -13.18 9.19 -12.37
CA ASN A 100 -13.09 10.44 -13.13
C ASN A 100 -13.48 11.61 -12.22
N SER A 101 -12.53 12.15 -11.46
CA SER A 101 -12.75 13.30 -10.56
C SER A 101 -12.91 14.64 -11.28
N ARG A 102 -12.80 14.66 -12.62
CA ARG A 102 -13.08 15.83 -13.47
C ARG A 102 -14.48 15.72 -14.06
N HIS A 103 -15.47 15.65 -13.19
CA HIS A 103 -16.86 15.64 -13.59
C HIS A 103 -17.58 16.90 -13.07
N GLY A 104 -18.48 17.46 -13.87
CA GLY A 104 -19.28 18.64 -13.49
C GLY A 104 -20.40 18.35 -12.48
N TRP A 105 -20.45 17.14 -11.91
CA TRP A 105 -21.56 16.73 -11.06
C TRP A 105 -21.59 17.47 -9.71
N HIS A 106 -22.81 17.78 -9.25
CA HIS A 106 -23.05 18.41 -7.95
C HIS A 106 -22.66 17.48 -6.79
N VAL A 107 -21.84 18.00 -5.89
CA VAL A 107 -21.48 17.32 -4.63
C VAL A 107 -22.62 17.49 -3.63
N VAL A 108 -23.24 16.38 -3.22
CA VAL A 108 -24.27 16.38 -2.17
C VAL A 108 -23.60 16.50 -0.79
N PRO A 109 -24.17 17.27 0.17
CA PRO A 109 -23.63 17.36 1.52
C PRO A 109 -23.52 15.98 2.18
N ASN A 110 -22.40 15.72 2.86
CA ASN A 110 -22.20 14.47 3.59
C ASN A 110 -23.06 14.46 4.87
N LEU A 111 -24.27 13.88 4.77
CA LEU A 111 -25.22 13.74 5.87
C LEU A 111 -24.79 12.71 6.93
N ALA A 112 -23.87 11.79 6.60
CA ALA A 112 -23.35 10.83 7.56
C ALA A 112 -22.46 11.50 8.62
N LYS A 113 -21.87 12.65 8.31
CA LYS A 113 -20.97 13.38 9.20
C LYS A 113 -21.76 13.93 10.40
N GLY A 114 -21.56 13.33 11.57
CA GLY A 114 -22.18 13.75 12.83
C GLY A 114 -23.46 13.03 13.21
N MET A 115 -23.87 11.98 12.48
CA MET A 115 -24.97 11.13 12.90
C MET A 115 -24.57 10.30 14.13
N LEU A 116 -25.41 10.33 15.16
CA LEU A 116 -25.38 9.37 16.26
C LEU A 116 -26.35 8.24 15.94
N LEU A 117 -25.81 7.04 15.71
CA LEU A 117 -26.61 5.87 15.34
C LEU A 117 -27.09 5.16 16.62
N ASN A 118 -28.41 5.09 16.77
CA ASN A 118 -29.06 4.47 17.93
C ASN A 118 -29.83 3.19 17.56
N GLY A 119 -29.83 2.81 16.29
CA GLY A 119 -30.53 1.62 15.82
C GLY A 119 -30.15 1.21 14.41
N LEU A 120 -30.71 0.08 13.98
CA LEU A 120 -30.56 -0.48 12.65
C LEU A 120 -31.15 0.46 11.59
N ASP A 121 -30.61 0.39 10.37
CA ASP A 121 -31.20 0.95 9.16
C ASP A 121 -31.36 2.48 9.18
N GLN A 122 -30.55 3.16 10.00
CA GLN A 122 -30.44 4.63 10.05
C GLN A 122 -29.40 5.18 9.09
N LEU A 123 -28.29 4.45 8.91
CA LEU A 123 -27.21 4.79 8.00
C LEU A 123 -26.69 3.52 7.33
N TRP A 124 -26.76 3.49 6.01
CA TRP A 124 -26.07 2.50 5.20
C TRP A 124 -24.84 3.12 4.57
N VAL A 125 -23.72 2.41 4.63
CA VAL A 125 -22.46 2.81 4.01
C VAL A 125 -22.17 1.84 2.87
N ALA A 126 -21.93 2.37 1.69
CA ALA A 126 -21.61 1.62 0.49
C ALA A 126 -20.17 1.88 0.03
N ASP A 127 -19.52 0.81 -0.38
CA ASP A 127 -18.20 0.86 -1.01
C ASP A 127 -18.11 -0.15 -2.17
N ILE A 128 -17.21 0.13 -3.10
CA ILE A 128 -16.86 -0.79 -4.18
C ILE A 128 -15.37 -1.09 -4.10
N THR A 129 -15.06 -2.38 -3.96
CA THR A 129 -13.70 -2.90 -3.96
C THR A 129 -13.45 -3.76 -5.19
N PHE A 130 -12.20 -3.89 -5.61
CA PHE A 130 -11.80 -4.82 -6.66
C PHE A 130 -11.20 -6.07 -6.02
N LEU A 131 -11.53 -7.22 -6.60
CA LEU A 131 -11.02 -8.54 -6.25
C LEU A 131 -10.09 -8.99 -7.38
N HIS A 132 -8.85 -9.28 -7.03
CA HIS A 132 -7.91 -9.90 -7.96
C HIS A 132 -8.24 -11.40 -8.08
N LEU A 133 -8.58 -11.84 -9.29
CA LEU A 133 -8.66 -13.25 -9.64
C LEU A 133 -7.38 -13.66 -10.37
N ALA A 134 -7.22 -14.96 -10.64
CA ALA A 134 -6.00 -15.48 -11.27
C ALA A 134 -5.78 -14.92 -12.70
N GLU A 135 -6.87 -14.71 -13.44
CA GLU A 135 -6.84 -14.35 -14.87
C GLU A 135 -7.49 -12.98 -15.15
N GLU A 136 -8.29 -12.46 -14.21
CA GLU A 136 -9.06 -11.22 -14.39
C GLU A 136 -9.32 -10.49 -13.06
N PHE A 137 -10.12 -9.44 -13.12
CA PHE A 137 -10.55 -8.67 -11.96
C PHE A 137 -12.07 -8.66 -11.87
N ALA A 138 -12.59 -8.80 -10.66
CA ALA A 138 -13.99 -8.55 -10.36
C ALA A 138 -14.14 -7.32 -9.45
N PHE A 139 -15.31 -6.70 -9.48
CA PHE A 139 -15.71 -5.57 -8.65
C PHE A 139 -16.84 -6.03 -7.76
N LEU A 140 -16.66 -5.86 -6.46
CA LEU A 140 -17.61 -6.20 -5.43
C LEU A 140 -18.17 -4.90 -4.85
N ALA A 141 -19.45 -4.64 -5.07
CA ALA A 141 -20.20 -3.58 -4.40
C ALA A 141 -20.85 -4.14 -3.13
N VAL A 142 -20.72 -3.43 -2.02
CA VAL A 142 -21.25 -3.85 -0.71
C VAL A 142 -21.97 -2.69 -0.06
N VAL A 143 -23.13 -2.98 0.52
CA VAL A 143 -23.91 -2.07 1.38
C VAL A 143 -23.92 -2.63 2.79
N LEU A 144 -23.37 -1.86 3.73
CA LEU A 144 -23.29 -2.18 5.16
C LEU A 144 -24.28 -1.32 5.95
N ASP A 145 -25.00 -1.94 6.88
CA ASP A 145 -25.66 -1.18 7.95
C ASP A 145 -24.60 -0.70 8.95
N ALA A 146 -24.51 0.62 9.15
CA ALA A 146 -23.43 1.22 9.92
C ALA A 146 -23.52 0.89 11.42
N PHE A 147 -24.74 0.64 11.93
CA PHE A 147 -24.97 0.29 13.35
C PHE A 147 -24.59 -1.17 13.64
N SER A 148 -25.16 -2.13 12.90
CA SER A 148 -24.91 -3.56 13.12
C SER A 148 -23.65 -4.10 12.45
N ARG A 149 -23.05 -3.33 11.54
CA ARG A 149 -21.94 -3.76 10.65
C ARG A 149 -22.30 -4.95 9.75
N LYS A 150 -23.59 -5.29 9.64
CA LYS A 150 -24.07 -6.38 8.78
C LYS A 150 -24.08 -5.93 7.32
N VAL A 151 -23.62 -6.81 6.43
CA VAL A 151 -23.84 -6.65 4.98
C VAL A 151 -25.32 -6.87 4.70
N VAL A 152 -25.98 -5.83 4.18
CA VAL A 152 -27.41 -5.86 3.89
C VAL A 152 -27.70 -6.02 2.41
N GLY A 153 -26.76 -5.69 1.54
CA GLY A 153 -26.81 -5.97 0.11
C GLY A 153 -25.41 -5.99 -0.50
N TRP A 154 -25.25 -6.72 -1.59
CA TRP A 154 -23.99 -6.81 -2.32
C TRP A 154 -24.25 -7.23 -3.77
N ALA A 155 -23.30 -6.95 -4.65
CA ALA A 155 -23.30 -7.43 -6.03
C ALA A 155 -21.85 -7.61 -6.51
N LEU A 156 -21.64 -8.51 -7.46
CA LEU A 156 -20.32 -8.85 -7.99
C LEU A 156 -20.37 -8.88 -9.51
N ASP A 157 -19.49 -8.15 -10.18
CA ASP A 157 -19.39 -8.14 -11.64
C ASP A 157 -17.94 -7.92 -12.09
N THR A 158 -17.64 -8.23 -13.35
CA THR A 158 -16.35 -7.98 -14.01
C THR A 158 -16.18 -6.53 -14.46
N HIS A 159 -17.22 -5.68 -14.31
CA HIS A 159 -17.18 -4.27 -14.69
C HIS A 159 -17.55 -3.28 -13.58
N LEU A 160 -17.02 -2.05 -13.66
CA LEU A 160 -17.30 -0.95 -12.72
C LEU A 160 -18.40 0.00 -13.26
N ARG A 161 -19.56 -0.53 -13.63
CA ARG A 161 -20.74 0.27 -14.07
C ARG A 161 -21.64 0.65 -12.90
N ALA A 162 -22.51 1.63 -13.11
CA ALA A 162 -23.53 2.00 -12.12
C ALA A 162 -24.48 0.85 -11.73
N SER A 163 -24.77 -0.06 -12.68
CA SER A 163 -25.64 -1.21 -12.44
C SER A 163 -25.19 -2.04 -11.24
N LEU A 164 -23.89 -2.27 -11.09
CA LEU A 164 -23.31 -3.01 -9.96
C LEU A 164 -23.68 -2.38 -8.60
N ALA A 165 -23.62 -1.04 -8.51
CA ALA A 165 -23.95 -0.33 -7.29
C ALA A 165 -25.46 -0.31 -7.02
N ILE A 166 -26.27 -0.19 -8.09
CA ILE A 166 -27.73 -0.23 -8.03
C ILE A 166 -28.21 -1.62 -7.56
N GLU A 167 -27.67 -2.70 -8.11
CA GLU A 167 -28.02 -4.08 -7.72
C GLU A 167 -27.76 -4.33 -6.23
N ALA A 168 -26.60 -3.89 -5.72
CA ALA A 168 -26.28 -4.01 -4.31
C ALA A 168 -27.25 -3.21 -3.42
N LEU A 169 -27.70 -2.04 -3.87
CA LEU A 169 -28.67 -1.20 -3.15
C LEU A 169 -30.10 -1.79 -3.22
N GLU A 170 -30.54 -2.26 -4.37
CA GLU A 170 -31.82 -2.92 -4.55
C GLU A 170 -31.92 -4.17 -3.67
N MET A 171 -30.85 -4.97 -3.61
CA MET A 171 -30.75 -6.09 -2.70
C MET A 171 -30.88 -5.64 -1.23
N ALA A 172 -30.21 -4.56 -0.84
CA ALA A 172 -30.30 -4.02 0.52
C ALA A 172 -31.72 -3.56 0.89
N ILE A 173 -32.39 -2.85 -0.02
CA ILE A 173 -33.78 -2.40 0.15
C ILE A 173 -34.72 -3.60 0.26
N ALA A 174 -34.58 -4.60 -0.62
CA ALA A 174 -35.39 -5.81 -0.57
C ALA A 174 -35.22 -6.58 0.75
N ASN A 175 -34.00 -6.65 1.28
CA ASN A 175 -33.68 -7.38 2.50
C ASN A 175 -34.12 -6.67 3.79
N ARG A 176 -34.20 -5.34 3.80
CA ARG A 176 -34.43 -4.54 5.01
C ARG A 176 -35.73 -3.77 5.02
N GLN A 177 -36.27 -3.44 3.85
CA GLN A 177 -37.52 -2.68 3.67
C GLN A 177 -37.62 -1.46 4.60
N PRO A 178 -36.60 -0.57 4.62
CA PRO A 178 -36.62 0.58 5.52
C PRO A 178 -37.76 1.52 5.18
N GLU A 179 -38.34 2.16 6.21
CA GLU A 179 -39.39 3.15 6.02
C GLU A 179 -38.89 4.33 5.17
N PRO A 180 -39.66 4.83 4.20
CA PRO A 180 -39.27 5.95 3.36
C PRO A 180 -38.81 7.17 4.19
N GLY A 181 -37.60 7.65 3.94
CA GLY A 181 -37.02 8.82 4.63
C GLY A 181 -36.37 8.52 5.99
N SER A 182 -36.42 7.28 6.49
CA SER A 182 -35.77 6.88 7.76
C SER A 182 -34.28 6.58 7.64
N LEU A 183 -33.80 6.32 6.41
CA LEU A 183 -32.46 5.84 6.11
C LEU A 183 -31.64 6.89 5.35
N VAL A 184 -30.39 7.08 5.77
CA VAL A 184 -29.36 7.75 4.96
C VAL A 184 -28.49 6.71 4.26
N HIS A 185 -28.35 6.82 2.94
CA HIS A 185 -27.39 6.03 2.18
C HIS A 185 -26.15 6.88 1.87
N HIS A 186 -24.99 6.42 2.32
CA HIS A 186 -23.70 7.08 2.13
C HIS A 186 -22.80 6.24 1.24
N SER A 187 -22.24 6.85 0.18
CA SER A 187 -21.23 6.24 -0.67
C SER A 187 -20.03 7.19 -0.75
N ASP A 188 -18.84 6.66 -0.44
CA ASP A 188 -17.59 7.42 -0.48
C ASP A 188 -17.16 7.79 -1.92
N ARG A 189 -17.85 7.26 -2.93
CA ARG A 189 -17.52 7.49 -4.35
C ARG A 189 -18.76 7.92 -5.14
N PRO A 190 -18.91 9.22 -5.45
CA PRO A 190 -20.12 9.76 -6.09
C PRO A 190 -20.27 9.40 -7.59
N ILE A 191 -19.44 8.52 -8.15
CA ILE A 191 -19.35 8.40 -9.61
C ILE A 191 -20.54 7.70 -10.26
N HIS A 192 -21.43 7.05 -9.50
CA HIS A 192 -22.50 6.24 -10.09
C HIS A 192 -23.84 6.15 -9.34
N LEU A 193 -24.06 6.82 -8.21
CA LEU A 193 -25.33 6.72 -7.47
C LEU A 193 -26.05 8.07 -7.40
N ARG A 194 -26.77 8.40 -8.48
CA ARG A 194 -27.88 9.34 -8.41
C ARG A 194 -29.12 8.75 -9.06
N SER A 195 -29.78 7.85 -8.35
CA SER A 195 -31.23 7.69 -8.45
C SER A 195 -31.78 7.17 -7.11
N LEU A 196 -32.54 8.05 -6.43
CA LEU A 196 -33.44 7.77 -5.29
C LEU A 196 -32.70 7.40 -3.98
N LEU A 197 -32.81 8.12 -2.87
CA LEU A 197 -34.03 8.49 -2.15
C LEU A 197 -33.83 9.79 -1.34
N ARG A 198 -34.58 10.84 -1.68
CA ARG A 198 -35.17 11.76 -0.70
C ARG A 198 -36.67 11.57 -0.84
N THR A 199 -37.28 10.72 -0.03
CA THR A 199 -38.73 10.70 0.11
C THR A 199 -39.13 11.76 1.12
N SER A 200 -39.26 13.00 0.64
CA SER A 200 -40.09 14.01 1.31
C SER A 200 -41.29 14.25 0.41
N ALA A 201 -42.44 13.73 0.82
CA ALA A 201 -43.72 14.14 0.26
C ALA A 201 -43.94 15.64 0.57
N ALA A 202 -44.23 16.41 -0.48
CA ALA A 202 -45.04 17.64 -0.54
C ALA A 202 -44.37 18.76 -1.34
N SER A 203 -44.73 18.88 -2.62
CA SER A 203 -45.42 20.06 -3.17
C SER A 203 -45.31 20.09 -4.69
N ARG A 204 -46.45 20.36 -5.33
CA ARG A 204 -46.64 20.70 -6.74
C ARG A 204 -45.58 21.71 -7.22
N TYR A 205 -45.07 21.55 -8.45
CA TYR A 205 -45.27 22.46 -9.60
C TYR A 205 -44.70 21.81 -10.88
N PRO A 206 -45.27 22.13 -12.07
CA PRO A 206 -45.01 21.47 -13.35
C PRO A 206 -43.83 22.13 -14.07
N GLY A 207 -43.16 21.41 -14.97
CA GLY A 207 -42.21 22.03 -15.89
C GLY A 207 -41.19 21.07 -16.49
N GLU A 208 -41.49 20.66 -17.72
CA GLU A 208 -40.54 20.43 -18.80
C GLU A 208 -39.69 19.14 -18.80
N HIS A 209 -40.12 18.27 -19.70
CA HIS A 209 -39.37 17.19 -20.29
C HIS A 209 -38.07 17.67 -20.95
N GLU A 210 -36.95 17.01 -20.66
CA GLU A 210 -35.94 16.74 -21.69
C GLU A 210 -35.11 15.48 -21.32
N PRO A 211 -34.98 14.49 -22.21
CA PRO A 211 -34.21 13.28 -21.96
C PRO A 211 -32.76 13.48 -22.41
N CYS A 212 -31.81 13.50 -21.47
CA CYS A 212 -30.39 13.48 -21.84
C CYS A 212 -29.93 12.03 -22.03
N ARG A 213 -29.58 11.76 -23.29
CA ARG A 213 -29.04 10.54 -23.87
C ARG A 213 -27.65 10.20 -23.31
N GLU A 214 -27.38 8.89 -23.38
CA GLU A 214 -26.10 8.19 -23.19
C GLU A 214 -24.88 8.95 -23.73
N LEU A 215 -23.83 9.04 -22.89
CA LEU A 215 -22.40 8.95 -23.26
C LEU A 215 -21.61 8.37 -22.09
#